data_AF-A0A254Q7M4-F1
#
_entry.id   AF-A0A254Q7M4-F1
#
_cell.length_a   1.000
_cell.length_b   1.000
_cell.length_c   1.000
_cell.angle_alpha   90.00
_cell.angle_beta   90.00
_cell.angle_gamma   90.00
#
_symmetry.space_group_name_H-M   'P 1'
#
loop_
_entity.id
_entity.type
_entity.pdbx_description
1 polymer ?
#
loop_
_entity_poly.entity_id
_entity_poly.type
_entity_poly.pdbx_seq_one_letter_code
_entity_poly.pdbx_strand_id
1 'polypeptide(L)'
;MKALILSSALVLMTTVASASGENCKALKAELIAMKDAQTQMMGSLVSNHETFASTLEEYSDNLVTSSGDAPKKAITKEMKASAKAFRTRGVQGKRMAEKLQEATGDLLSRVAECL
;
A
#
# COMPACT_ATOMS: atom_id res chain seq x y z
N MET A 1 53.52 -16.08 -30.84
CA MET A 1 52.65 -14.94 -30.45
C MET A 1 51.21 -15.02 -31.00
N LYS A 2 50.66 -16.21 -31.31
CA LYS A 2 49.23 -16.37 -31.69
C LYS A 2 48.38 -17.10 -30.62
N ALA A 3 49.02 -17.87 -29.73
CA ALA A 3 48.33 -18.63 -28.70
C ALA A 3 47.99 -17.84 -27.42
N LEU A 4 48.59 -16.66 -27.22
CA LEU A 4 48.37 -15.82 -26.03
C LEU A 4 47.18 -14.86 -26.16
N ILE A 5 46.67 -14.66 -27.38
CA ILE A 5 45.55 -13.72 -27.63
C ILE A 5 44.21 -14.45 -27.58
N LEU A 6 44.16 -15.76 -27.87
CA LEU A 6 42.92 -16.54 -27.79
C LEU A 6 42.49 -16.87 -26.36
N SER A 7 43.42 -16.96 -25.40
CA SER A 7 43.11 -17.35 -24.02
C SER A 7 42.48 -16.21 -23.19
N SER A 8 42.66 -14.95 -23.60
CA SER A 8 42.12 -13.79 -22.88
C SER A 8 40.68 -13.43 -23.28
N ALA A 9 40.22 -13.90 -24.45
CA ALA A 9 38.86 -13.64 -24.93
C ALA A 9 37.80 -14.56 -24.29
N LEU A 10 38.20 -15.75 -23.81
CA LEU A 10 37.27 -16.72 -23.22
C LEU A 10 36.93 -16.41 -21.75
N VAL A 11 37.79 -15.66 -21.05
CA VAL A 11 37.61 -15.33 -19.62
C VAL A 11 36.73 -14.09 -19.40
N LEU A 12 36.50 -13.25 -20.42
CA LEU A 12 35.63 -12.08 -20.30
C LEU A 12 34.14 -12.37 -20.53
N MET A 13 33.78 -13.55 -21.05
CA MET A 13 32.39 -13.89 -21.37
C MET A 13 31.63 -14.60 -20.24
N THR A 14 32.31 -14.98 -19.15
CA THR A 14 31.69 -15.78 -18.06
C THR A 14 31.36 -14.98 -16.80
N THR A 15 31.68 -13.69 -16.72
CA THR A 15 31.49 -12.90 -15.48
C THR A 15 30.20 -12.07 -15.44
N VAL A 16 29.44 -11.98 -16.54
CA VAL A 16 28.20 -11.16 -16.58
C VAL A 16 26.97 -11.93 -16.08
N ALA A 17 27.01 -13.27 -16.03
CA ALA A 17 25.86 -14.07 -15.61
C ALA A 17 25.65 -14.05 -14.09
N SER A 18 26.71 -13.98 -13.29
CA SER A 18 26.64 -14.17 -11.83
C SER A 18 26.24 -12.93 -11.03
N ALA A 19 26.25 -11.73 -11.65
CA ALA A 19 25.85 -10.48 -10.98
C ALA A 19 24.32 -10.23 -11.03
N SER A 20 23.56 -11.00 -11.80
CA SER A 20 22.11 -10.77 -11.95
C SER A 20 21.28 -11.44 -10.82
N GLY A 21 21.68 -12.62 -10.36
CA GLY A 21 20.91 -13.43 -9.40
C GLY A 21 20.90 -12.90 -7.96
N GLU A 22 22.04 -12.44 -7.42
CA GLU A 22 22.07 -11.83 -6.07
C GLU A 22 21.27 -10.52 -6.03
N ASN A 23 21.36 -9.71 -7.09
CA ASN A 23 20.60 -8.47 -7.22
C ASN A 23 19.08 -8.73 -7.30
N CYS A 24 18.65 -9.81 -7.98
CA CYS A 24 17.23 -10.19 -8.01
C CYS A 24 16.73 -10.70 -6.65
N LYS A 25 17.57 -11.37 -5.86
CA LYS A 25 17.21 -11.85 -4.52
C LYS A 25 17.05 -10.71 -3.53
N ALA A 26 17.97 -9.74 -3.56
CA ALA A 26 17.89 -8.52 -2.77
C ALA A 26 16.65 -7.68 -3.17
N LEU A 27 16.43 -7.48 -4.47
CA LEU A 27 15.26 -6.77 -4.99
C LEU A 27 13.95 -7.43 -4.55
N LYS A 28 13.85 -8.76 -4.59
CA LYS A 28 12.67 -9.47 -4.08
C LYS A 28 12.42 -9.20 -2.60
N ALA A 29 13.47 -9.19 -1.78
CA ALA A 29 13.35 -8.89 -0.35
C ALA A 29 12.88 -7.45 -0.10
N GLU A 30 13.42 -6.48 -0.85
CA GLU A 30 12.99 -5.08 -0.79
C GLU A 30 11.52 -4.89 -1.21
N LEU A 31 11.10 -5.57 -2.27
CA LEU A 31 9.71 -5.53 -2.74
C LEU A 31 8.73 -6.15 -1.73
N ILE A 32 9.12 -7.23 -1.03
CA ILE A 32 8.32 -7.81 0.06
C ILE A 32 8.21 -6.81 1.21
N ALA A 33 9.32 -6.22 1.64
CA ALA A 33 9.31 -5.23 2.72
C ALA A 33 8.44 -4.01 2.36
N MET A 34 8.50 -3.56 1.11
CA MET A 34 7.66 -2.48 0.60
C MET A 34 6.17 -2.86 0.62
N LYS A 35 5.82 -4.08 0.20
CA LYS A 35 4.45 -4.62 0.27
C LYS A 35 3.91 -4.60 1.70
N ASP A 36 4.71 -5.03 2.66
CA ASP A 36 4.32 -5.11 4.06
C ASP A 36 4.12 -3.73 4.67
N ALA A 37 5.06 -2.81 4.43
CA ALA A 37 4.94 -1.42 4.85
C ALA A 37 3.69 -0.77 4.25
N GLN A 38 3.42 -1.01 2.97
CA GLN A 38 2.27 -0.45 2.28
C GLN A 38 0.94 -1.01 2.80
N THR A 39 0.90 -2.31 3.10
CA THR A 39 -0.27 -2.95 3.72
C THR A 39 -0.57 -2.35 5.09
N GLN A 40 0.46 -2.12 5.91
CA GLN A 40 0.32 -1.49 7.23
C GLN A 40 -0.16 -0.04 7.12
N MET A 41 0.43 0.75 6.22
CA MET A 41 0.03 2.15 6.00
C MET A 41 -1.43 2.24 5.53
N MET A 42 -1.82 1.44 4.54
CA MET A 42 -3.19 1.43 4.02
C MET A 42 -4.19 0.94 5.06
N GLY A 43 -3.86 -0.11 5.81
CA GLY A 43 -4.71 -0.60 6.91
C GLY A 43 -4.92 0.47 7.99
N SER A 44 -3.85 1.17 8.39
CA SER A 44 -3.92 2.27 9.36
C SER A 44 -4.76 3.44 8.86
N LEU A 45 -4.62 3.82 7.58
CA LEU A 45 -5.39 4.90 6.98
C LEU A 45 -6.89 4.57 6.92
N VAL A 46 -7.23 3.36 6.47
CA VAL A 46 -8.62 2.87 6.44
C VAL A 46 -9.21 2.85 7.84
N SER A 47 -8.48 2.29 8.81
CA SER A 47 -8.90 2.26 10.22
C SER A 47 -9.16 3.66 10.77
N ASN A 48 -8.25 4.60 10.53
CA ASN A 48 -8.44 6.00 10.92
C ASN A 48 -9.72 6.62 10.34
N HIS A 49 -10.01 6.38 9.07
CA HIS A 49 -11.23 6.88 8.44
C HIS A 49 -12.50 6.28 9.05
N GLU A 50 -12.48 4.99 9.39
CA GLU A 50 -13.60 4.31 10.04
C GLU A 50 -13.81 4.78 11.48
N THR A 51 -12.72 4.94 12.25
CA THR A 51 -12.77 5.49 13.60
C THR A 51 -13.31 6.92 13.58
N PHE A 52 -12.76 7.79 12.74
CA PHE A 52 -13.20 9.19 12.67
C PHE A 52 -14.67 9.31 12.25
N ALA A 53 -15.11 8.52 11.28
CA ALA A 53 -16.52 8.47 10.89
C ALA A 53 -17.41 8.04 12.07
N SER A 54 -17.01 6.99 12.80
CA SER A 54 -17.77 6.49 13.95
C SER A 54 -17.85 7.51 15.08
N THR A 55 -16.74 8.21 15.36
CA THR A 55 -16.72 9.32 16.33
C THR A 55 -17.67 10.43 15.93
N LEU A 56 -17.69 10.84 14.66
CA LEU A 56 -18.61 11.87 14.19
C LEU A 56 -20.08 11.44 14.29
N GLU A 57 -20.39 10.18 13.95
CA GLU A 57 -21.72 9.58 14.10
C GLU A 57 -22.16 9.63 15.57
N GLU A 58 -21.34 9.10 16.48
CA GLU A 58 -21.60 9.06 17.92
C GLU A 58 -21.78 10.45 18.53
N TYR A 59 -20.86 11.38 18.24
CA TYR A 59 -21.00 12.75 18.72
C TYR A 59 -22.28 13.41 18.19
N SER A 60 -22.63 13.17 16.91
CA SER A 60 -23.84 13.76 16.34
C SER A 60 -25.10 13.27 17.03
N ASP A 61 -25.16 11.97 17.39
CA ASP A 61 -26.33 11.38 18.05
C ASP A 61 -26.43 11.80 19.52
N ASN A 62 -25.29 11.91 20.22
CA ASN A 62 -25.22 12.45 21.58
C ASN A 62 -25.62 13.94 21.62
N LEU A 63 -25.28 14.70 20.59
CA LEU A 63 -25.60 16.13 20.49
C LEU A 63 -27.10 16.38 20.28
N VAL A 64 -27.79 15.50 19.53
CA VAL A 64 -29.26 15.51 19.41
C VAL A 64 -29.92 15.17 20.75
N THR A 65 -29.38 14.17 21.46
CA THR A 65 -29.97 13.69 22.72
C THR A 65 -29.82 14.69 23.87
N SER A 66 -28.73 15.45 23.91
CA SER A 66 -28.37 16.32 25.05
C SER A 66 -28.88 17.76 24.95
N SER A 67 -29.46 18.18 23.84
CA SER A 67 -29.80 19.59 23.61
C SER A 67 -30.97 19.66 22.64
N GLY A 68 -32.12 20.20 23.08
CA GLY A 68 -33.34 20.24 22.28
C GLY A 68 -33.15 20.67 20.82
N ASP A 69 -34.06 20.17 19.97
CA ASP A 69 -33.95 20.01 18.53
C ASP A 69 -33.49 21.19 17.64
N ALA A 70 -33.65 22.45 18.06
CA ALA A 70 -33.65 23.56 17.11
C ALA A 70 -32.24 24.09 16.71
N PRO A 71 -31.32 24.43 17.63
CA PRO A 71 -30.07 25.10 17.26
C PRO A 71 -28.98 24.16 16.72
N LYS A 72 -29.09 22.84 16.86
CA LYS A 72 -28.00 21.90 16.54
C LYS A 72 -28.22 21.01 15.32
N LYS A 73 -29.41 21.05 14.69
CA LYS A 73 -29.74 20.29 13.47
C LYS A 73 -28.76 20.51 12.31
N ALA A 74 -28.27 21.74 12.14
CA ALA A 74 -27.28 22.05 11.11
C ALA A 74 -25.94 21.37 11.40
N ILE A 75 -25.44 21.47 12.64
CA ILE A 75 -24.16 20.87 13.04
C ILE A 75 -24.22 19.34 12.93
N THR A 76 -25.27 18.71 13.45
CA THR A 76 -25.40 17.25 13.40
C THR A 76 -25.54 16.74 11.96
N LYS A 77 -26.20 17.49 11.08
CA LYS A 77 -26.25 17.18 9.64
C LYS A 77 -24.86 17.21 9.01
N GLU A 78 -24.04 18.23 9.28
CA GLU A 78 -22.68 18.33 8.74
C GLU A 78 -21.75 17.25 9.30
N MET A 79 -21.92 16.87 10.58
CA MET A 79 -21.18 15.76 11.19
C MET A 79 -21.53 14.43 10.51
N LYS A 80 -22.82 14.15 10.29
CA LYS A 80 -23.28 12.94 9.58
C LYS A 80 -22.82 12.92 8.11
N ALA A 81 -22.84 14.07 7.44
CA ALA A 81 -22.32 14.18 6.08
C ALA A 81 -20.81 13.90 6.01
N SER A 82 -20.06 14.45 6.97
CA SER A 82 -18.62 14.22 7.11
C SER A 82 -18.33 12.75 7.38
N ALA A 83 -19.03 12.14 8.34
CA ALA A 83 -18.88 10.71 8.64
C ALA A 83 -19.09 9.84 7.40
N LYS A 84 -20.14 10.11 6.62
CA LYS A 84 -20.41 9.41 5.35
C LYS A 84 -19.27 9.59 4.33
N ALA A 85 -18.69 10.78 4.23
CA ALA A 85 -17.56 11.02 3.35
C ALA A 85 -16.33 10.22 3.78
N PHE A 86 -16.03 10.15 5.08
CA PHE A 86 -14.94 9.34 5.61
C PHE A 86 -15.17 7.83 5.45
N ARG A 87 -16.40 7.33 5.63
CA ARG A 87 -16.78 5.94 5.29
C ARG A 87 -16.50 5.64 3.82
N THR A 88 -16.90 6.55 2.93
CA THR A 88 -16.70 6.40 1.48
C THR A 88 -15.21 6.33 1.14
N ARG A 89 -14.39 7.21 1.74
CA ARG A 89 -12.93 7.17 1.60
C ARG A 89 -12.32 5.90 2.18
N GLY A 90 -12.83 5.39 3.31
CA GLY A 90 -12.42 4.10 3.88
C GLY A 90 -12.65 2.94 2.92
N VAL A 91 -13.84 2.86 2.30
CA VAL A 91 -14.14 1.82 1.28
C VAL A 91 -13.24 1.96 0.04
N GLN A 92 -13.01 3.19 -0.44
CA GLN A 92 -12.09 3.44 -1.55
C GLN A 92 -10.66 3.05 -1.18
N GLY A 93 -10.22 3.35 0.04
CA GLY A 93 -8.92 2.95 0.58
C GLY A 93 -8.75 1.43 0.62
N LYS A 94 -9.77 0.68 1.07
CA LYS A 94 -9.76 -0.79 1.04
C LYS A 94 -9.59 -1.33 -0.38
N ARG A 95 -10.40 -0.85 -1.32
CA ARG A 95 -10.30 -1.25 -2.74
C ARG A 95 -8.95 -0.92 -3.35
N MET A 96 -8.38 0.23 -3.00
CA MET A 96 -7.05 0.62 -3.47
C MET A 96 -5.97 -0.27 -2.88
N ALA A 97 -6.07 -0.63 -1.60
CA ALA A 97 -5.16 -1.55 -0.94
C ALA A 97 -5.18 -2.95 -1.60
N GLU A 98 -6.37 -3.46 -1.93
CA GLU A 98 -6.54 -4.75 -2.64
C GLU A 98 -5.86 -4.72 -4.01
N LYS A 99 -6.16 -3.71 -4.85
CA LYS A 99 -5.57 -3.56 -6.19
C LYS A 99 -4.05 -3.47 -6.14
N LEU A 100 -3.55 -2.80 -5.12
CA LEU A 100 -2.12 -2.60 -4.96
C LEU A 100 -1.44 -3.87 -4.41
N GLN A 101 -2.09 -4.63 -3.52
CA GLN A 101 -1.60 -5.96 -3.15
C GLN A 101 -1.54 -6.90 -4.35
N GLU A 102 -2.53 -6.85 -5.24
CA GLU A 102 -2.55 -7.60 -6.49
C GLU A 102 -1.39 -7.19 -7.41
N ALA A 103 -1.24 -5.89 -7.68
CA ALA A 103 -0.17 -5.37 -8.53
C ALA A 103 1.24 -5.69 -7.97
N THR A 104 1.43 -5.58 -6.65
CA THR A 104 2.70 -5.94 -6.01
C THR A 104 2.93 -7.46 -6.02
N GLY A 105 1.87 -8.26 -5.94
CA GLY A 105 1.94 -9.72 -6.11
C GLY A 105 2.35 -10.13 -7.52
N ASP A 106 1.80 -9.48 -8.55
CA ASP A 106 2.20 -9.66 -9.95
C ASP A 106 3.67 -9.27 -10.15
N LEU A 107 4.08 -8.11 -9.65
CA LEU A 107 5.47 -7.65 -9.71
C LEU A 107 6.43 -8.65 -9.05
N LEU A 108 6.09 -9.16 -7.86
CA LEU A 108 6.89 -10.18 -7.18
C LEU A 108 6.99 -11.48 -7.98
N SER A 109 5.92 -11.89 -8.66
CA SER A 109 5.92 -13.07 -9.52
C SER A 109 6.84 -12.87 -10.73
N ARG A 110 6.76 -11.72 -11.39
CA ARG A 110 7.62 -11.37 -12.54
C ARG A 110 9.09 -11.25 -12.16
N VAL A 111 9.40 -10.74 -10.96
CA VAL A 111 10.77 -10.71 -10.43
C VAL A 111 11.27 -12.10 -10.05
N ALA A 112 10.37 -13.02 -9.65
CA ALA A 112 10.74 -14.41 -9.40
C ALA A 112 11.16 -15.17 -10.67
N GLU A 113 10.68 -14.76 -11.85
CA GLU A 113 11.15 -15.30 -13.14
C GLU A 113 12.57 -14.85 -13.51
N CYS A 114 13.09 -13.81 -12.85
CA CYS A 114 14.49 -13.36 -12.99
C CYS A 114 15.48 -14.10 -12.07
N LEU A 115 14.99 -14.94 -11.14
CA LEU A 115 15.78 -15.76 -10.20
C LEU A 115 15.94 -17.19 -10.69
#